data_AF-A0A1Z8UZY1-F1
#
_entry.id   AF-A0A1Z8UZY1-F1
#
_cell.length_a   1.000
_cell.length_b   1.000
_cell.length_c   1.000
_cell.angle_alpha   90.00
_cell.angle_beta   90.00
_cell.angle_gamma   90.00
#
_symmetry.space_group_name_H-M   'P 1'
#
loop_
_entity.id
_entity.type
_entity.pdbx_description
1 polymer ?
#
loop_
_entity_poly.entity_id
_entity_poly.type
_entity_poly.pdbx_seq_one_letter_code
_entity_poly.pdbx_strand_id
1 'polypeptide(L)'
;HHDELIIQMLAQADTLALGGEDRSFPGGRPSSVITWLQLSPYTLGRILALFEYVTTMSGSLWGLNSFDQPGVELGKIRAQIYQNIYSENSYDNGDNNRLSTSSRHIFKQLRDLRAGPQIKS
;
A
#
# COMPACT_ATOMS: atom_id res chain seq x y z
N HIS A 1 -24.85 -2.84 -22.69
CA HIS A 1 -24.14 -2.60 -21.42
C HIS A 1 -23.20 -3.75 -21.03
N HIS A 2 -23.66 -4.98 -20.73
CA HIS A 2 -22.72 -6.07 -20.37
C HIS A 2 -21.76 -6.44 -21.51
N ASP A 3 -22.28 -6.60 -22.73
CA ASP A 3 -21.46 -6.95 -23.91
C ASP A 3 -20.45 -5.85 -24.27
N GLU A 4 -20.82 -4.57 -24.09
CA GLU A 4 -19.92 -3.43 -24.32
C GLU A 4 -18.71 -3.48 -23.37
N LEU A 5 -18.91 -3.88 -22.12
CA LEU A 5 -17.82 -4.04 -21.15
C LEU A 5 -16.90 -5.20 -21.54
N ILE A 6 -17.44 -6.30 -22.04
CA ILE A 6 -16.65 -7.45 -22.52
C ILE A 6 -15.82 -7.03 -23.73
N ILE A 7 -16.42 -6.32 -24.68
CA ILE A 7 -15.72 -5.81 -25.87
C ILE A 7 -14.58 -4.88 -25.47
N GLN A 8 -14.80 -3.98 -24.52
CA GLN A 8 -13.75 -3.08 -24.00
C GLN A 8 -12.62 -3.86 -23.31
N MET A 9 -12.95 -4.85 -22.48
CA MET A 9 -11.96 -5.71 -21.81
C MET A 9 -11.07 -6.43 -22.83
N LEU A 10 -11.67 -7.05 -23.85
CA LEU A 10 -10.93 -7.74 -24.91
C LEU A 10 -10.06 -6.78 -25.72
N ALA A 11 -10.62 -5.64 -26.12
CA ALA A 11 -9.87 -4.62 -26.85
C ALA A 11 -8.63 -4.15 -26.09
N GLN A 12 -8.73 -3.97 -24.77
CA GLN A 12 -7.58 -3.60 -23.94
C GLN A 12 -6.54 -4.72 -23.84
N ALA A 13 -6.97 -5.97 -23.63
CA ALA A 13 -6.06 -7.11 -23.57
C ALA A 13 -5.29 -7.28 -24.89
N ASP A 14 -5.97 -7.17 -26.02
CA ASP A 14 -5.38 -7.27 -27.36
C ASP A 14 -4.45 -6.08 -27.65
N THR A 15 -4.85 -4.85 -27.29
CA THR A 15 -3.99 -3.66 -27.49
C THR A 15 -2.69 -3.76 -26.69
N LEU A 16 -2.72 -4.35 -25.49
CA LEU A 16 -1.51 -4.59 -24.69
C LEU A 16 -0.58 -5.60 -25.36
N ALA A 17 -1.15 -6.67 -25.92
CA ALA A 17 -0.37 -7.73 -26.57
C ALA A 17 0.17 -7.30 -27.94
N LEU A 18 -0.68 -6.71 -28.78
CA LEU A 18 -0.39 -6.42 -30.19
C LEU A 18 0.20 -5.02 -30.41
N GLY A 19 -0.08 -4.07 -29.51
CA GLY A 19 0.29 -2.67 -29.69
C GLY A 19 -0.69 -1.91 -30.58
N GLY A 20 -0.36 -0.66 -30.88
CA GLY A 20 -1.13 0.21 -31.76
C GLY A 20 -0.25 0.90 -32.81
N GLU A 21 -0.87 1.71 -33.66
CA GLU A 21 -0.14 2.49 -34.67
C GLU A 21 0.72 3.61 -34.05
N ASP A 22 0.38 4.05 -32.84
CA ASP A 22 1.21 4.97 -32.07
C ASP A 22 2.47 4.26 -31.58
N ARG A 23 3.63 4.85 -31.88
CA ARG A 23 4.95 4.38 -31.44
C ARG A 23 5.07 4.30 -29.92
N SER A 24 4.23 5.01 -29.16
CA SER A 24 4.19 4.92 -27.70
C SER A 24 3.57 3.60 -27.17
N PHE A 25 2.87 2.86 -28.03
CA PHE A 25 2.25 1.57 -27.72
C PHE A 25 2.81 0.43 -28.59
N PRO A 26 4.05 -0.02 -28.34
CA PRO A 26 4.72 -1.03 -29.15
C PRO A 26 4.18 -2.47 -28.97
N GLY A 27 3.18 -2.68 -28.12
CA GLY A 27 2.69 -4.02 -27.77
C GLY A 27 3.66 -4.80 -26.90
N GLY A 28 3.56 -6.14 -26.93
CA GLY A 28 4.44 -7.06 -26.18
C GLY A 28 4.22 -7.06 -24.67
N ARG A 29 3.10 -6.51 -24.19
CA ARG A 29 2.76 -6.49 -22.77
C ARG A 29 1.84 -7.68 -22.46
N PRO A 30 2.32 -8.72 -21.76
CA PRO A 30 1.49 -9.86 -21.43
C PRO A 30 0.37 -9.45 -20.46
N SER A 31 -0.80 -10.03 -20.64
CA SER A 31 -1.95 -9.89 -19.74
C SER A 31 -2.59 -11.24 -19.50
N SER A 32 -3.44 -11.34 -18.47
CA SER A 32 -4.20 -12.56 -18.17
C SER A 32 -5.66 -12.20 -18.00
N VAL A 33 -6.53 -12.89 -18.74
CA VAL A 33 -7.98 -12.71 -18.70
C VAL A 33 -8.58 -13.96 -18.05
N ILE A 34 -9.29 -13.76 -16.93
CA ILE A 34 -9.98 -14.82 -16.21
C ILE A 34 -11.48 -14.56 -16.32
N THR A 35 -12.23 -15.53 -16.84
CA THR A 35 -13.67 -15.42 -17.07
C THR A 35 -14.45 -16.53 -16.39
N TRP A 36 -15.71 -16.26 -16.09
CA TRP A 36 -16.66 -17.21 -15.53
C TRP A 36 -18.08 -16.79 -15.92
N LEU A 37 -19.05 -17.71 -15.79
CA LEU A 37 -20.41 -17.49 -16.28
C LEU A 37 -21.21 -16.48 -15.45
N GLN A 38 -21.12 -16.56 -14.12
CA GLN A 38 -21.86 -15.67 -13.22
C GLN A 38 -21.10 -15.48 -11.91
N LEU A 39 -21.12 -14.26 -11.38
CA LEU A 39 -20.60 -13.99 -10.04
C LEU A 39 -21.59 -14.49 -8.98
N SER A 40 -21.19 -15.51 -8.25
CA SER A 40 -21.88 -16.09 -7.10
C SER A 40 -20.92 -16.18 -5.91
N PRO A 41 -21.40 -16.39 -4.67
CA PRO A 41 -20.52 -16.64 -3.53
C PRO A 41 -19.54 -17.79 -3.77
N TYR A 42 -19.99 -18.83 -4.49
CA TYR A 42 -19.14 -19.96 -4.87
C TYR A 42 -18.02 -19.56 -5.83
N THR A 43 -18.32 -18.85 -6.92
CA THR A 43 -17.29 -18.42 -7.88
C THR A 43 -16.35 -17.36 -7.29
N LEU A 44 -16.88 -16.47 -6.43
CA LEU A 44 -16.07 -15.51 -5.68
C LEU A 44 -15.06 -16.21 -4.77
N GLY A 45 -15.50 -17.24 -4.03
CA GLY A 45 -14.61 -18.05 -3.20
C GLY A 45 -13.49 -18.72 -4.01
N ARG A 46 -13.79 -19.19 -5.23
CA ARG A 46 -12.77 -19.77 -6.13
C ARG A 46 -11.76 -18.73 -6.61
N ILE A 47 -12.20 -17.50 -6.90
CA ILE A 47 -11.29 -16.41 -7.30
C ILE A 47 -10.38 -16.05 -6.12
N LEU A 48 -10.94 -15.96 -4.90
CA LEU A 48 -10.15 -15.69 -3.71
C LEU A 48 -9.10 -16.78 -3.47
N ALA A 49 -9.52 -18.05 -3.49
CA ALA A 49 -8.62 -19.20 -3.32
C ALA A 49 -7.52 -19.25 -4.40
N LEU A 50 -7.83 -18.87 -5.64
CA LEU A 50 -6.84 -18.76 -6.71
C LEU A 50 -5.75 -17.74 -6.35
N PHE A 51 -6.12 -16.54 -5.91
CA PHE A 51 -5.15 -15.51 -5.56
C PHE A 51 -4.36 -15.85 -4.29
N GLU A 52 -4.98 -16.46 -3.29
CA GLU A 52 -4.26 -16.99 -2.11
C GLU A 52 -3.17 -17.99 -2.54
N TYR A 53 -3.54 -18.94 -3.42
CA TYR A 53 -2.60 -19.94 -3.91
C TYR A 53 -1.48 -19.32 -4.76
N VAL A 54 -1.80 -18.38 -5.66
CA VAL A 54 -0.79 -17.67 -6.47
C VAL A 54 0.20 -16.94 -5.58
N THR A 55 -0.27 -16.23 -4.55
CA THR A 55 0.60 -15.52 -3.60
C THR A 55 1.49 -16.49 -2.83
N THR A 56 0.93 -17.56 -2.26
CA THR A 56 1.69 -18.57 -1.52
C THR A 56 2.74 -19.26 -2.39
N MET A 57 2.37 -19.67 -3.60
CA MET A 57 3.29 -20.34 -4.52
C MET A 57 4.39 -19.40 -5.03
N SER A 58 4.08 -18.13 -5.27
CA SER A 58 5.09 -17.13 -5.67
C SER A 58 6.15 -16.95 -4.58
N GLY A 59 5.74 -16.86 -3.30
CA GLY A 59 6.71 -16.82 -2.21
C GLY A 59 7.51 -18.11 -2.09
N SER A 60 6.86 -19.29 -2.21
CA SER A 60 7.57 -20.57 -2.21
C SER A 60 8.59 -20.67 -3.34
N LEU A 61 8.25 -20.19 -4.54
CA LEU A 61 9.13 -20.18 -5.71
C LEU A 61 10.36 -19.30 -5.49
N TRP A 62 10.18 -18.16 -4.81
CA TRP A 62 11.26 -17.24 -4.48
C TRP A 62 11.97 -17.55 -3.16
N GLY A 63 11.63 -18.64 -2.48
CA GLY A 63 12.21 -18.99 -1.18
C GLY A 63 11.86 -18.00 -0.06
N LEU A 64 10.76 -17.27 -0.21
CA LEU A 64 10.25 -16.29 0.73
C LEU A 64 9.11 -16.87 1.58
N ASN A 65 9.03 -16.44 2.83
CA ASN A 65 7.88 -16.77 3.67
C ASN A 65 6.69 -15.86 3.32
N SER A 66 5.67 -16.41 2.66
CA SER A 66 4.44 -15.67 2.30
C SER A 66 3.55 -15.31 3.48
N PHE A 67 3.80 -15.90 4.66
CA PHE A 67 2.94 -15.79 5.83
C PHE A 67 3.51 -14.87 6.92
N ASP A 68 4.72 -14.35 6.73
CA ASP A 68 5.37 -13.47 7.70
C ASP A 68 5.38 -12.01 7.23
N GLN A 69 5.32 -11.10 8.19
CA GLN A 69 5.29 -9.65 7.96
C GLN A 69 6.28 -8.94 8.90
N PRO A 70 7.60 -9.21 8.80
CA PRO A 70 8.57 -8.62 9.74
C PRO A 70 8.67 -7.09 9.60
N GLY A 71 8.27 -6.53 8.45
CA GLY A 71 8.35 -5.10 8.16
C GLY A 71 7.42 -4.20 8.99
N VAL A 72 6.41 -4.75 9.67
CA VAL A 72 5.43 -3.93 10.42
C VAL A 72 5.86 -3.64 11.86
N GLU A 73 6.72 -4.47 12.44
CA GLU A 73 7.01 -4.44 13.88
C GLU A 73 7.83 -3.21 14.29
N LEU A 74 8.85 -2.84 13.50
CA LEU A 74 9.65 -1.65 13.78
C LEU A 74 8.82 -0.37 13.74
N GLY A 75 7.84 -0.30 12.83
CA GLY A 75 6.91 0.82 12.73
C GLY A 75 6.05 0.96 13.99
N LYS A 76 5.48 -0.15 14.48
CA LYS A 76 4.68 -0.19 15.72
C LYS A 76 5.49 0.27 16.92
N ILE A 77 6.72 -0.22 17.07
CA ILE A 77 7.62 0.17 18.17
C ILE A 77 7.93 1.67 18.11
N ARG A 78 8.24 2.20 16.92
CA ARG A 78 8.54 3.64 16.75
C ARG A 78 7.33 4.52 17.04
N ALA A 79 6.14 4.12 16.61
CA ALA A 79 4.90 4.82 16.90
C ALA A 79 4.65 4.90 18.42
N GLN A 80 4.86 3.81 19.15
CA GLN A 80 4.73 3.80 20.61
C GLN A 80 5.72 4.75 21.30
N ILE A 81 6.98 4.76 20.86
CA ILE A 81 7.99 5.68 21.39
C ILE A 81 7.57 7.12 21.15
N TYR A 82 7.10 7.44 19.95
CA TYR A 82 6.67 8.79 19.59
C TYR A 82 5.45 9.24 20.39
N GLN A 83 4.51 8.33 20.65
CA GLN A 83 3.36 8.59 21.51
C GLN A 83 3.77 8.96 22.93
N ASN A 84 4.71 8.20 23.52
CA ASN A 84 5.20 8.45 24.88
C ASN A 84 5.91 9.81 24.98
N ILE A 85 6.80 10.12 24.02
CA ILE A 85 7.49 11.42 23.95
C ILE A 85 6.48 12.56 23.84
N TYR A 86 5.42 12.36 23.07
CA TYR A 86 4.37 13.36 22.89
C TYR A 86 3.53 13.56 24.16
N SER A 87 3.24 12.49 24.92
CA SER A 87 2.39 12.56 26.11
C SER A 87 3.08 13.09 27.37
N GLU A 88 4.36 12.79 27.58
CA GLU A 88 5.02 13.06 28.87
C GLU A 88 5.54 14.50 29.06
N ASN A 89 5.37 15.42 28.11
CA ASN A 89 6.06 16.73 28.13
C ASN A 89 7.59 16.63 28.31
N SER A 90 8.18 15.44 28.14
CA SER A 90 9.61 15.11 28.33
C SER A 90 10.50 15.62 27.19
N TYR A 91 10.14 16.71 26.52
CA TYR A 91 10.95 17.29 25.45
C TYR A 91 12.24 17.94 26.00
N ASP A 92 12.33 18.16 27.32
CA ASP A 92 13.41 18.94 27.93
C ASP A 92 14.44 18.11 28.72
N ASN A 93 14.25 16.79 28.89
CA ASN A 93 15.18 15.95 29.64
C ASN A 93 15.86 14.92 28.73
N GLY A 94 16.94 15.35 28.05
CA GLY A 94 18.03 14.47 27.57
C GLY A 94 17.73 13.46 26.44
N ASP A 95 16.47 13.18 26.08
CA ASP A 95 16.09 12.13 25.12
C ASP A 95 16.23 12.55 23.63
N ASN A 96 17.10 13.53 23.40
CA ASN A 96 17.47 14.13 22.12
C ASN A 96 18.22 13.20 21.15
N ASN A 97 18.18 11.88 21.35
CA ASN A 97 18.77 10.92 20.40
C ASN A 97 17.75 9.93 19.82
N ARG A 98 16.48 10.00 20.24
CA ARG A 98 15.43 9.03 19.83
C ARG A 98 14.58 9.49 18.65
N LEU A 99 14.62 10.78 18.34
CA LEU A 99 13.93 11.43 17.22
C LEU A 99 14.94 12.03 16.24
N SER A 100 14.68 11.98 14.94
CA SER A 100 15.49 12.73 13.97
C SER A 100 15.24 14.25 14.13
N THR A 101 16.14 15.07 13.56
CA THR A 101 16.00 16.53 13.56
C THR A 101 14.69 16.99 12.91
N SER A 102 14.31 16.37 11.79
CA SER A 102 13.06 16.68 11.08
C SER A 102 11.83 16.29 11.89
N SER A 103 11.83 15.10 12.50
CA SER A 103 10.71 14.66 13.36
C SER A 103 10.53 15.62 14.54
N ARG A 104 11.62 16.02 15.20
CA ARG A 104 11.62 17.01 16.29
C ARG A 104 11.00 18.34 15.87
N HIS A 105 11.41 18.86 14.72
CA HIS A 105 10.88 20.12 14.21
C HIS A 105 9.36 20.05 14.01
N ILE A 106 8.87 18.96 13.42
CA ILE A 106 7.43 18.73 13.22
C ILE A 106 6.69 18.59 14.56
N PHE A 107 7.23 17.83 15.52
CA PHE A 107 6.64 17.70 16.86
C PHE A 107 6.51 19.04 17.57
N LYS A 108 7.53 19.90 17.45
CA LYS A 108 7.49 21.28 17.99
C LYS A 108 6.39 22.11 17.31
N GLN A 109 6.35 22.12 15.97
CA GLN A 109 5.31 22.85 15.23
C GLN A 109 3.89 22.38 15.59
N LEU A 110 3.66 21.06 15.65
CA LEU A 110 2.36 20.49 16.02
C LEU A 110 1.93 20.92 17.42
N ARG A 111 2.87 21.05 18.36
CA ARG A 111 2.59 21.55 19.70
C ARG A 111 2.26 23.04 19.68
N ASP A 112 3.05 23.84 18.98
CA ASP A 112 2.86 25.29 18.88
C ASP A 112 1.50 25.63 18.24
N LEU A 113 1.06 24.85 17.23
CA LEU A 113 -0.26 24.99 16.62
C LEU A 113 -1.41 24.62 17.58
N ARG A 114 -1.24 23.61 18.42
CA ARG A 114 -2.26 23.19 19.40
C ARG A 114 -2.32 24.09 20.65
N ALA A 115 -1.22 24.76 21.00
CA ALA A 115 -1.17 25.69 22.13
C ALA A 115 -1.97 27.00 21.90
N GLY A 116 -2.51 27.21 20.69
CA GLY A 116 -3.23 28.41 20.31
C GLY A 116 -2.30 29.61 20.09
N PRO A 117 -2.76 30.67 19.40
CA PRO A 117 -1.96 31.87 19.18
C PRO A 117 -1.62 32.53 20.52
N GLN A 118 -0.32 32.59 20.84
CA GLN A 118 0.19 33.36 21.97
C GLN A 118 0.03 34.86 21.64
N ILE A 119 -1.12 35.44 21.98
CA ILE A 119 -1.32 36.89 21.92
C ILE A 119 -0.39 37.51 22.97
N LYS A 120 0.77 38.00 22.52
CA LYS A 120 1.65 38.82 23.37
C LYS A 120 0.92 40.13 23.69
N SER A 121 0.60 40.34 24.97
CA SER A 121 0.21 41.65 25.52
C SER A 121 1.41 42.59 25.57
#